data_AF-A0A914P0E3-F1
#
_entry.id   AF-A0A914P0E3-F1
#
_cell.length_a   1.000
_cell.length_b   1.000
_cell.length_c   1.000
_cell.angle_alpha   90.00
_cell.angle_beta   90.00
_cell.angle_gamma   90.00
#
_symmetry.space_group_name_H-M   'P 1'
#
loop_
_entity.id
_entity.type
_entity.pdbx_description
1 polymer ?
#
loop_
_entity_poly.entity_id
_entity_poly.type
_entity_poly.pdbx_seq_one_letter_code
_entity_poly.pdbx_strand_id
1 'polypeptide(L)'
;MITAQYVRGCYFTDWAHYRPGIGSYNPESYMPGLCTHIFFAFGNIQSNFTAAAFDPSDLPSGPNGGYFARVNALKQQQPGLKTILSFGGFSAGTWIFKQMASTSQNRQIFIQSALSFINQYGFDGIDIDWEYPDSSDKQNFATFMKVRNYCIILMQNFKT
;
A
#
# COMPACT_ATOMS: atom_id res chain seq x y z
N MET A 1 -20.17 -10.85 -24.20
CA MET A 1 -19.27 -11.86 -23.63
C MET A 1 -18.50 -11.21 -22.50
N ILE A 2 -18.71 -11.61 -21.24
CA ILE A 2 -17.89 -11.15 -20.12
C ILE A 2 -16.70 -12.11 -20.07
N THR A 3 -15.56 -11.72 -20.63
CA THR A 3 -14.31 -12.44 -20.40
C THR A 3 -13.92 -12.26 -18.94
N ALA A 4 -13.74 -13.34 -18.20
CA ALA A 4 -13.21 -13.27 -16.84
C ALA A 4 -11.88 -12.53 -16.86
N GLN A 5 -11.81 -11.38 -16.18
CA GLN A 5 -10.61 -10.55 -16.13
C GLN A 5 -9.73 -11.02 -14.97
N TYR A 6 -8.58 -11.62 -15.28
CA TYR A 6 -7.61 -12.02 -14.26
C TYR A 6 -6.89 -10.80 -13.67
N VAL A 7 -6.71 -10.82 -12.35
CA VAL A 7 -5.90 -9.82 -11.64
C VAL A 7 -4.42 -10.09 -11.90
N ARG A 8 -3.71 -9.04 -12.33
CA ARG A 8 -2.25 -8.97 -12.46
C ARG A 8 -1.75 -7.86 -11.55
N GLY A 9 -1.07 -8.20 -10.46
CA GLY A 9 -0.55 -7.26 -9.46
C GLY A 9 0.95 -7.04 -9.61
N CYS A 10 1.40 -5.81 -9.40
CA CYS A 10 2.82 -5.42 -9.43
C CYS A 10 3.13 -4.51 -8.26
N TYR A 11 4.23 -4.76 -7.55
CA TYR A 11 4.68 -3.86 -6.49
C TYR A 11 5.64 -2.81 -7.06
N PHE A 12 5.33 -1.54 -6.80
CA PHE A 12 6.24 -0.43 -6.97
C PHE A 12 6.83 -0.11 -5.60
N THR A 13 8.16 -0.10 -5.50
CA THR A 13 8.86 0.13 -4.24
C THR A 13 9.51 1.51 -4.26
N ASP A 14 9.15 2.38 -3.32
CA ASP A 14 9.64 3.76 -3.25
C ASP A 14 11.15 3.87 -3.04
N TRP A 15 11.85 2.83 -2.61
CA TRP A 15 13.31 2.86 -2.49
C TRP A 15 14.05 2.58 -3.80
N ALA A 16 13.36 2.15 -4.86
CA ALA A 16 14.01 1.74 -6.12
C ALA A 16 14.61 2.90 -6.91
N HIS A 17 14.14 4.14 -6.74
CA HIS A 17 14.74 5.30 -7.43
C HIS A 17 16.14 5.64 -6.91
N TYR A 18 16.45 5.27 -5.65
CA TYR A 18 17.77 5.48 -5.06
C TYR A 18 18.86 4.55 -5.63
N ARG A 19 18.48 3.51 -6.40
CA ARG A 19 19.46 2.60 -7.01
C ARG A 19 20.30 3.34 -8.08
N PRO A 20 21.60 3.04 -8.19
CA PRO A 20 22.46 3.69 -9.17
C PRO A 20 22.27 3.16 -10.59
N GLY A 21 22.53 4.02 -11.57
CA GLY A 21 22.61 3.67 -13.00
C GLY A 21 21.34 3.01 -13.54
N ILE A 22 21.50 1.94 -14.32
CA ILE A 22 20.39 1.19 -14.94
C ILE A 22 19.48 0.48 -13.94
N GLY A 23 19.86 0.43 -12.66
CA GLY A 23 19.05 -0.15 -11.59
C GLY A 23 18.00 0.81 -11.01
N SER A 24 18.10 2.12 -11.30
CA SER A 24 17.11 3.12 -10.86
C SER A 24 15.77 2.85 -11.54
N TYR A 25 14.69 2.79 -10.76
CA TYR A 25 13.35 2.60 -11.28
C TYR A 25 12.43 3.73 -10.81
N ASN A 26 11.81 4.42 -11.76
CA ASN A 26 10.86 5.51 -11.51
C ASN A 26 9.46 5.13 -11.99
N PRO A 27 8.39 5.78 -11.51
CA PRO A 27 7.02 5.52 -11.99
C PRO A 27 6.90 5.57 -13.52
N GLU A 28 7.60 6.49 -14.18
CA GLU A 28 7.58 6.66 -15.63
C GLU A 28 8.29 5.53 -16.39
N SER A 29 9.05 4.67 -15.70
CA SER A 29 9.61 3.44 -16.27
C SER A 29 8.56 2.32 -16.43
N TYR A 30 7.35 2.52 -15.91
CA TYR A 30 6.24 1.59 -16.08
C TYR A 30 5.80 1.49 -17.56
N MET A 31 5.58 0.27 -18.03
CA MET A 31 4.99 0.02 -19.36
C MET A 31 3.48 -0.23 -19.21
N PRO A 32 2.62 0.62 -19.80
CA PRO A 32 1.18 0.42 -19.80
C PRO A 32 0.79 -0.97 -20.31
N GLY A 33 -0.15 -1.60 -19.62
CA GLY A 33 -0.68 -2.91 -19.93
C GLY A 33 -0.01 -4.06 -19.18
N LEU A 34 1.09 -3.84 -18.45
CA LEU A 34 1.76 -4.90 -17.66
C LEU A 34 0.89 -5.43 -16.51
N CYS A 35 0.21 -4.54 -15.79
CA CYS A 35 -0.48 -4.85 -14.53
C CYS A 35 -1.90 -4.29 -14.55
N THR A 36 -2.80 -4.92 -13.82
CA THR A 36 -4.14 -4.37 -13.53
C THR A 36 -4.15 -3.55 -12.25
N HIS A 37 -3.24 -3.86 -11.32
CA HIS A 37 -3.11 -3.24 -10.01
C HIS A 37 -1.62 -2.96 -9.74
N ILE A 38 -1.30 -1.75 -9.29
CA ILE A 38 0.01 -1.38 -8.75
C ILE A 38 -0.14 -1.21 -7.24
N PHE A 39 0.68 -1.93 -6.49
CA PHE A 39 0.81 -1.83 -5.04
C PHE A 39 2.00 -0.94 -4.72
N PHE A 40 1.76 0.23 -4.16
CA PHE A 40 2.80 1.15 -3.72
C PHE A 40 3.30 0.68 -2.35
N ALA A 41 4.58 0.31 -2.28
CA ALA A 41 5.29 -0.10 -1.08
C ALA A 41 6.27 1.02 -0.69
N PHE A 42 6.10 1.70 0.45
CA PHE A 42 5.03 1.52 1.45
C PHE A 42 4.51 2.85 2.01
N GLY A 43 3.30 2.83 2.57
CA GLY A 43 2.88 3.78 3.59
C GLY A 43 3.38 3.38 4.98
N ASN A 44 3.29 4.28 5.95
CA ASN A 44 3.70 4.03 7.33
C ASN A 44 2.52 4.08 8.31
N ILE A 45 2.61 3.32 9.40
CA ILE A 45 1.72 3.40 10.56
C ILE A 45 2.49 4.07 11.70
N GLN A 46 2.07 5.28 12.08
CA GLN A 46 2.68 6.03 13.16
C GLN A 46 2.35 5.43 14.54
N SER A 47 3.09 5.85 15.57
CA SER A 47 2.90 5.37 16.96
C SER A 47 1.51 5.65 17.54
N ASN A 48 0.79 6.65 17.00
CA ASN A 48 -0.61 6.95 17.32
C ASN A 48 -1.62 6.20 16.43
N PHE A 49 -1.15 5.21 15.67
CA PHE A 49 -1.91 4.38 14.73
C PHE A 49 -2.46 5.12 13.50
N THR A 50 -2.00 6.33 13.19
CA THR A 50 -2.40 7.04 11.98
C THR A 50 -1.48 6.69 10.80
N ALA A 51 -2.05 6.66 9.59
CA ALA A 51 -1.33 6.50 8.33
C ALA A 51 -0.49 7.74 8.00
N ALA A 52 0.69 7.51 7.44
CA ALA A 52 1.60 8.53 6.95
C ALA A 52 2.36 8.04 5.70
N ALA A 53 3.08 8.94 5.03
CA ALA A 53 4.09 8.54 4.05
C ALA A 53 5.28 7.89 4.75
N PHE A 54 5.91 6.92 4.09
CA PHE A 54 7.14 6.32 4.59
C PHE A 54 8.36 7.19 4.25
N ASP A 55 8.46 7.61 2.98
CA ASP A 55 9.50 8.53 2.51
C ASP A 55 8.90 9.94 2.27
N PRO A 56 9.53 11.03 2.76
CA PRO A 56 9.07 12.39 2.48
C PRO A 56 8.94 12.73 0.99
N SER A 57 9.70 12.08 0.12
CA SER A 57 9.63 12.25 -1.34
C SER A 57 8.37 11.65 -1.97
N ASP A 58 7.62 10.83 -1.24
CA ASP A 58 6.30 10.34 -1.68
C ASP A 58 5.27 11.45 -1.70
N LEU A 59 5.41 12.41 -0.78
CA LEU A 59 4.51 13.55 -0.61
C LEU A 59 4.75 14.62 -1.67
N PRO A 60 3.75 15.49 -1.92
CA PRO A 60 3.85 16.62 -2.84
C PRO A 60 5.13 17.44 -2.63
N SER A 61 6.07 17.29 -3.57
CA SER A 61 7.37 17.94 -3.54
C SER A 61 7.81 18.32 -4.95
N GLY A 62 8.40 19.51 -5.07
CA GLY A 62 8.91 20.04 -6.32
C GLY A 62 7.87 20.11 -7.46
N PRO A 63 8.31 20.22 -8.73
CA PRO A 63 7.42 20.38 -9.86
C PRO A 63 6.62 19.11 -10.21
N ASN A 64 7.05 17.93 -9.73
CA ASN A 64 6.47 16.64 -10.12
C ASN A 64 5.48 16.07 -9.08
N GLY A 65 5.29 16.72 -7.93
CA GLY A 65 4.22 16.38 -6.98
C GLY A 65 4.43 15.12 -6.13
N GLY A 66 5.66 14.59 -6.04
CA GLY A 66 5.99 13.39 -5.25
C GLY A 66 5.67 12.05 -5.91
N TYR A 67 6.16 10.95 -5.34
CA TYR A 67 5.97 9.60 -5.93
C TYR A 67 4.51 9.12 -5.91
N PHE A 68 3.70 9.51 -4.91
CA PHE A 68 2.27 9.16 -4.91
C PHE A 68 1.55 9.73 -6.13
N ALA A 69 1.76 11.02 -6.43
CA ALA A 69 1.14 11.67 -7.59
C ALA A 69 1.60 11.04 -8.90
N ARG A 70 2.90 10.75 -9.03
CA ARG A 70 3.49 10.15 -10.23
C ARG A 70 2.99 8.73 -10.51
N VAL A 71 2.86 7.88 -9.48
CA VAL A 71 2.26 6.55 -9.63
C VAL A 71 0.77 6.65 -9.96
N ASN A 72 0.03 7.55 -9.32
CA ASN A 72 -1.39 7.75 -9.62
C ASN A 72 -1.65 8.31 -11.03
N ALA A 73 -0.72 9.09 -11.57
CA ALA A 73 -0.79 9.60 -12.95
C ALA A 73 -0.73 8.48 -14.01
N LEU A 74 -0.17 7.30 -13.69
CA LEU A 74 -0.15 6.16 -14.62
C LEU A 74 -1.56 5.69 -15.02
N LYS A 75 -2.58 5.97 -14.20
CA LYS A 75 -3.99 5.70 -14.53
C LYS A 75 -4.47 6.47 -15.77
N GLN A 76 -3.83 7.60 -16.11
CA GLN A 76 -4.13 8.36 -17.32
C GLN A 76 -3.61 7.64 -18.58
N GLN A 77 -2.53 6.89 -18.46
CA GLN A 77 -1.94 6.13 -19.57
C GLN A 77 -2.62 4.77 -19.77
N GLN A 78 -3.23 4.22 -18.71
CA GLN A 78 -3.95 2.95 -18.75
C GLN A 78 -5.30 3.07 -18.04
N PRO A 79 -6.38 3.41 -18.77
CA PRO A 79 -7.72 3.42 -18.21
C PRO A 79 -8.08 2.07 -17.56
N GLY A 80 -8.53 2.11 -16.32
CA GLY A 80 -8.87 0.91 -15.53
C GLY A 80 -7.74 0.35 -14.67
N LEU A 81 -6.52 0.87 -14.77
CA LEU A 81 -5.45 0.60 -13.79
C LEU A 81 -5.88 1.06 -12.39
N LYS A 82 -5.56 0.27 -11.38
CA LYS A 82 -5.78 0.59 -9.96
C LYS A 82 -4.46 0.77 -9.24
N THR A 83 -4.38 1.77 -8.38
CA THR A 83 -3.24 2.02 -7.52
C THR A 83 -3.63 1.81 -6.06
N ILE A 84 -2.88 1.00 -5.33
CA ILE A 84 -3.19 0.56 -3.97
C ILE A 84 -2.01 0.94 -3.07
N LEU A 85 -2.26 1.59 -1.94
CA LEU A 85 -1.20 1.90 -0.97
C LEU A 85 -1.07 0.75 0.03
N SER A 86 0.13 0.21 0.15
CA SER A 86 0.44 -0.93 1.01
C SER A 86 1.02 -0.45 2.33
N PHE A 87 0.56 -1.01 3.46
CA PHE A 87 1.11 -0.74 4.79
C PHE A 87 1.71 -2.03 5.35
N GLY A 88 3.01 -2.00 5.67
CA GLY A 88 3.69 -3.12 6.30
C GLY A 88 5.05 -3.41 5.68
N GLY A 89 5.25 -4.66 5.27
CA GLY A 89 6.51 -5.19 4.81
C GLY A 89 7.46 -5.56 5.95
N PHE A 90 8.48 -6.36 5.63
CA PHE A 90 9.50 -6.85 6.58
C PHE A 90 10.05 -5.77 7.53
N SER A 91 10.39 -4.58 7.02
CA SER A 91 11.01 -3.51 7.80
C SER A 91 10.09 -2.88 8.85
N ALA A 92 8.77 -2.97 8.70
CA ALA A 92 7.82 -2.45 9.68
C ALA A 92 7.76 -3.32 10.96
N GLY A 93 8.16 -4.60 10.84
CA GLY A 93 8.02 -5.58 11.90
C GLY A 93 6.56 -5.80 12.33
N THR A 94 6.37 -6.46 13.47
CA THR A 94 5.02 -6.87 13.91
C THR A 94 4.46 -6.01 15.05
N TRP A 95 5.30 -5.29 15.80
CA TRP A 95 4.88 -4.62 17.03
C TRP A 95 3.78 -3.59 16.78
N ILE A 96 3.93 -2.74 15.76
CA ILE A 96 2.95 -1.69 15.47
C ILE A 96 1.59 -2.28 15.05
N PHE A 97 1.59 -3.36 14.29
CA PHE A 97 0.39 -4.07 13.88
C PHE A 97 -0.31 -4.75 15.06
N LYS A 98 0.46 -5.40 15.96
CA LYS A 98 -0.06 -6.00 17.19
C LYS A 98 -0.80 -4.95 18.03
N GLN A 99 -0.19 -3.77 18.24
CA GLN A 99 -0.79 -2.69 19.01
C GLN A 99 -2.01 -2.08 18.30
N MET A 100 -1.91 -1.80 17.00
CA MET A 100 -3.01 -1.25 16.20
C MET A 100 -4.21 -2.19 16.17
N ALA A 101 -4.00 -3.49 16.00
CA ALA A 101 -5.07 -4.47 15.91
C ALA A 101 -5.70 -4.84 17.27
N SER A 102 -5.03 -4.55 18.39
CA SER A 102 -5.39 -5.05 19.73
C SER A 102 -6.74 -4.58 20.28
N THR A 103 -7.19 -3.38 19.93
CA THR A 103 -8.45 -2.80 20.45
C THR A 103 -9.32 -2.26 19.33
N SER A 104 -10.64 -2.16 19.58
CA SER A 104 -11.55 -1.57 18.60
C SER A 104 -11.23 -0.12 18.29
N GLN A 105 -10.80 0.64 19.31
CA GLN A 105 -10.42 2.03 19.18
C GLN A 105 -9.19 2.20 18.28
N ASN A 106 -8.12 1.43 18.52
CA ASN A 106 -6.88 1.53 17.74
C ASN A 106 -7.11 1.16 16.27
N ARG A 107 -7.89 0.09 16.01
CA ARG A 107 -8.30 -0.29 14.66
C ARG A 107 -9.07 0.83 13.97
N GLN A 108 -9.99 1.48 14.68
CA GLN A 108 -10.80 2.56 14.13
C GLN A 108 -9.94 3.79 13.79
N ILE A 109 -8.98 4.15 14.64
CA ILE A 109 -8.03 5.24 14.37
C ILE A 109 -7.27 4.98 13.07
N PHE A 110 -6.68 3.79 12.92
CA PHE A 110 -5.95 3.43 11.71
C PHE A 110 -6.85 3.43 10.48
N ILE A 111 -8.02 2.77 10.54
CA ILE A 111 -8.92 2.67 9.38
C ILE A 111 -9.38 4.05 8.91
N GLN A 112 -9.82 4.92 9.82
CA GLN A 112 -10.27 6.27 9.46
C GLN A 112 -9.14 7.12 8.89
N SER A 113 -7.95 7.00 9.49
CA SER A 113 -6.77 7.72 9.04
C SER A 113 -6.29 7.23 7.67
N ALA A 114 -6.20 5.91 7.46
CA ALA A 114 -5.76 5.31 6.21
C ALA A 114 -6.73 5.63 5.07
N LEU A 115 -8.04 5.55 5.30
CA LEU A 115 -9.05 5.95 4.32
C LEU A 115 -8.95 7.44 3.95
N SER A 116 -8.77 8.31 4.94
CA SER A 116 -8.54 9.74 4.69
C SER A 116 -7.27 9.96 3.86
N PHE A 117 -6.19 9.23 4.19
CA PHE A 117 -4.89 9.34 3.54
C PHE A 117 -4.94 8.86 2.08
N ILE A 118 -5.51 7.68 1.80
CA ILE A 118 -5.61 7.19 0.42
C ILE A 118 -6.52 8.08 -0.44
N ASN A 119 -7.60 8.62 0.12
CA ASN A 119 -8.48 9.56 -0.57
C ASN A 119 -7.75 10.89 -0.86
N GLN A 120 -6.97 11.39 0.09
CA GLN A 120 -6.19 12.62 -0.06
C GLN A 120 -5.19 12.52 -1.22
N TYR A 121 -4.52 11.38 -1.37
CA TYR A 121 -3.47 11.21 -2.40
C TYR A 121 -3.93 10.50 -3.67
N GLY A 122 -5.19 10.06 -3.74
CA GLY A 122 -5.82 9.53 -4.97
C GLY A 122 -5.58 8.04 -5.25
N PHE A 123 -5.31 7.25 -4.19
CA PHE A 123 -5.22 5.79 -4.27
C PHE A 123 -6.61 5.14 -4.30
N ASP A 124 -6.74 4.01 -4.98
CA ASP A 124 -7.99 3.28 -5.18
C ASP A 124 -8.25 2.21 -4.11
N GLY A 125 -7.30 1.94 -3.21
CA GLY A 125 -7.44 0.94 -2.17
C GLY A 125 -6.26 0.88 -1.19
N ILE A 126 -6.40 0.01 -0.21
CA ILE A 126 -5.40 -0.29 0.82
C ILE A 126 -4.99 -1.75 0.70
N ASP A 127 -3.68 -2.01 0.81
CA ASP A 127 -3.09 -3.33 1.04
C ASP A 127 -2.48 -3.41 2.44
N ILE A 128 -2.67 -4.55 3.12
CA ILE A 128 -2.16 -4.80 4.46
C ILE A 128 -1.16 -5.94 4.38
N ASP A 129 0.11 -5.60 4.55
CA ASP A 129 1.24 -6.53 4.46
C ASP A 129 1.86 -6.74 5.85
N TRP A 130 1.04 -7.24 6.79
CA TRP A 130 1.52 -7.61 8.13
C TRP A 130 2.26 -8.94 8.05
N GLU A 131 3.58 -8.88 8.23
CA GLU A 131 4.50 -10.02 8.16
C GLU A 131 5.10 -10.41 9.54
N TYR A 132 4.55 -11.34 10.30
CA TYR A 132 3.23 -11.97 10.15
C TYR A 132 2.49 -11.93 11.49
N PRO A 133 1.15 -11.92 11.49
CA PRO A 133 0.39 -12.18 12.71
C PRO A 133 0.71 -13.59 13.21
N ASP A 134 1.03 -13.73 14.49
CA ASP A 134 1.25 -15.03 15.11
C ASP A 134 -0.05 -15.64 15.68
N SER A 135 0.07 -16.78 16.37
CA SER A 135 -1.07 -17.47 16.96
C SER A 135 -1.86 -16.61 17.96
N SER A 136 -1.19 -15.72 18.69
CA SER A 136 -1.81 -14.80 19.64
C SER A 136 -2.55 -13.64 18.94
N ASP A 137 -2.16 -13.32 17.71
CA ASP A 137 -2.74 -12.21 16.95
C ASP A 137 -3.95 -12.62 16.10
N LYS A 138 -4.15 -13.93 15.86
CA LYS A 138 -5.15 -14.46 14.92
C LYS A 138 -6.54 -13.81 15.05
N GLN A 139 -7.03 -13.67 16.29
CA GLN A 139 -8.35 -13.09 16.53
C GLN A 139 -8.37 -11.59 16.24
N ASN A 140 -7.32 -10.86 16.62
CA ASN A 140 -7.20 -9.42 16.38
C ASN A 140 -7.04 -9.13 14.89
N PHE A 141 -6.21 -9.89 14.18
CA PHE A 141 -6.07 -9.84 12.74
C PHE A 141 -7.41 -10.08 12.04
N ALA A 142 -8.10 -11.18 12.36
CA ALA A 142 -9.39 -11.49 11.75
C ALA A 142 -10.46 -10.42 12.06
N THR A 143 -10.43 -9.84 13.26
CA THR A 143 -11.33 -8.75 13.63
C THR A 143 -11.01 -7.48 12.84
N PHE A 144 -9.73 -7.15 12.70
CA PHE A 144 -9.27 -6.03 11.90
C PHE A 144 -9.67 -6.14 10.43
N MET A 145 -9.47 -7.30 9.80
CA MET A 145 -9.84 -7.50 8.40
C MET A 145 -11.36 -7.50 8.16
N LYS A 146 -12.17 -7.70 9.19
CA LYS A 146 -13.64 -7.69 9.10
C LYS A 146 -14.26 -6.30 9.10
N VAL A 147 -13.51 -5.21 9.37
CA VAL A 147 -14.05 -3.84 9.50
C VAL A 147 -14.43 -3.17 8.14
N ARG A 148 -14.75 -3.97 7.11
CA ARG A 148 -15.41 -3.66 5.82
C ARG A 148 -14.61 -3.08 4.62
N ASN A 149 -14.95 -3.68 3.47
CA ASN A 149 -15.13 -3.24 2.07
C ASN A 149 -14.05 -2.50 1.24
N TYR A 150 -12.93 -2.02 1.79
CA TYR A 150 -11.91 -1.31 0.97
C TYR A 150 -10.49 -1.89 1.02
N CYS A 151 -10.24 -2.92 1.85
CA CYS A 151 -8.94 -3.57 1.91
C CYS A 151 -8.88 -4.73 0.92
N ILE A 152 -7.94 -4.67 -0.02
CA ILE A 152 -7.46 -5.84 -0.75
C ILE A 152 -6.31 -6.40 0.09
N ILE A 153 -6.27 -7.71 0.30
CA ILE A 153 -5.15 -8.34 1.01
C ILE A 153 -4.31 -9.07 -0.02
N LEU A 154 -3.05 -8.68 -0.16
CA LEU A 154 -2.02 -9.55 -0.69
C LEU A 154 -1.12 -9.99 0.46
N MET A 155 -1.31 -11.21 0.94
CA MET A 155 -0.26 -11.86 1.75
C MET A 155 0.84 -12.29 0.79
N GLN A 156 1.93 -11.54 0.70
CA GLN A 156 3.12 -11.98 -0.02
C GLN A 156 3.80 -13.10 0.78
N ASN A 157 3.41 -14.35 0.52
CA ASN A 157 4.17 -15.49 1.01
C ASN A 157 5.48 -15.61 0.21
N PHE A 158 6.52 -14.86 0.57
CA PHE A 158 7.88 -15.18 0.14
C PHE A 158 8.44 -16.30 1.04
N LYS A 159 7.89 -17.50 0.91
CA LYS A 159 8.60 -18.69 1.36
C LYS A 159 9.60 -19.06 0.27
N THR A 160 10.87 -18.74 0.49
CA THR A 160 11.99 -19.41 -0.18
C THR A 160 12.07 -20.87 0.25
#